data_AF-A0A961UTB4-F1
#
_entry.id   AF-A0A961UTB4-F1
#
_cell.length_a   1.000
_cell.length_b   1.000
_cell.length_c   1.000
_cell.angle_alpha   90.00
_cell.angle_beta   90.00
_cell.angle_gamma   90.00
#
_symmetry.space_group_name_H-M   'P 1'
#
loop_
_entity.id
_entity.type
_entity.pdbx_description
1 polymer ?
#
loop_
_entity_poly.entity_id
_entity_poly.type
_entity_poly.pdbx_seq_one_letter_code
_entity_poly.pdbx_strand_id
1 'polypeptide(L)' 'MSVAVMALAVIGVSATGALAFSKKVRKACGLDYQDFCAQYDPGSSAVRRCFESNRRSLSKGCVRALVDAGEVPRKYLRR' A
#
# COMPACT_ATOMS: atom_id res chain seq x y z
N MET A 1 -45.84 14.93 -15.02
CA MET A 1 -46.62 14.92 -13.76
C MET A 1 -46.53 13.52 -13.19
N SER A 2 -45.91 13.20 -12.07
CA SER A 2 -45.48 14.04 -10.95
C SER A 2 -44.26 13.40 -10.28
N VAL A 3 -43.24 14.22 -10.03
CA VAL A 3 -42.02 13.85 -9.31
C VAL A 3 -42.31 13.78 -7.82
N ALA A 4 -42.33 12.57 -7.24
CA ALA A 4 -42.29 12.38 -5.79
C ALA A 4 -40.83 12.17 -5.38
N VAL A 5 -40.25 13.23 -4.85
CA VAL A 5 -38.89 13.36 -4.33
C VAL A 5 -38.65 12.39 -3.16
N MET A 6 -38.06 11.23 -3.44
CA MET A 6 -37.40 10.39 -2.44
C MET A 6 -35.96 10.90 -2.24
N ALA A 7 -35.79 11.94 -1.43
CA ALA A 7 -34.48 12.47 -1.06
C ALA A 7 -34.04 11.90 0.31
N LEU A 8 -33.73 10.60 0.37
CA LEU A 8 -32.93 10.05 1.45
C LEU A 8 -31.46 10.30 1.11
N ALA A 9 -30.85 11.22 1.85
CA ALA A 9 -29.45 11.58 1.74
C ALA A 9 -28.54 10.37 1.99
N VAL A 10 -27.95 9.83 0.92
CA VAL A 10 -26.78 8.96 1.01
C VAL A 10 -25.54 9.79 0.69
N ILE A 11 -25.01 10.48 1.70
CA ILE A 11 -23.65 11.01 1.67
C ILE A 11 -22.71 9.81 1.81
N GLY A 12 -22.49 9.10 0.70
CA GLY A 12 -21.48 8.06 0.61
C GLY A 12 -20.11 8.71 0.36
N VAL A 13 -19.36 9.00 1.41
CA VAL A 13 -17.91 9.24 1.27
C VAL A 13 -17.28 7.89 0.92
N SER A 14 -17.17 7.62 -0.37
CA SER A 14 -16.34 6.54 -0.90
C SER A 14 -14.88 6.95 -0.71
N ALA A 15 -14.34 6.74 0.49
CA ALA A 15 -12.90 6.74 0.70
C ALA A 15 -12.32 5.49 0.03
N THR A 16 -12.19 5.53 -1.30
CA THR A 16 -11.37 4.56 -2.04
C THR A 16 -9.93 4.81 -1.61
N GLY A 17 -9.52 4.14 -0.52
CA GLY A 17 -8.17 4.19 0.00
C GLY A 17 -7.21 3.54 -0.97
N ALA A 18 -6.79 4.29 -1.99
CA ALA A 18 -5.55 3.99 -2.70
C ALA A 18 -4.43 4.18 -1.67
N LEU A 19 -4.02 3.08 -1.04
CA LEU A 19 -2.94 3.06 -0.06
C LEU A 19 -1.61 3.22 -0.79
N ALA A 20 -1.33 4.45 -1.19
CA ALA A 20 -0.07 4.82 -1.80
C ALA A 20 1.03 4.80 -0.74
N PHE A 21 2.11 4.07 -1.01
CA PHE A 21 3.31 4.12 -0.18
C PHE A 21 3.85 5.54 -0.08
N SER A 22 4.31 5.91 1.12
CA SER A 22 5.00 7.18 1.35
C SER A 22 6.18 7.36 0.39
N LYS A 23 6.52 8.63 0.07
CA LYS A 23 7.72 8.97 -0.72
C LYS A 23 8.98 8.29 -0.18
N LYS A 24 9.10 8.17 1.15
CA LYS A 24 10.24 7.50 1.81
C LYS A 24 10.30 6.01 1.45
N VAL A 25 9.16 5.32 1.50
CA VAL A 25 9.06 3.90 1.14
C VAL A 25 9.36 3.70 -0.34
N ARG A 26 8.76 4.51 -1.23
CA ARG A 26 9.05 4.43 -2.67
C ARG A 26 10.52 4.62 -3.00
N LYS A 27 11.19 5.56 -2.33
CA LYS A 27 12.63 5.78 -2.51
C LYS A 27 13.47 4.61 -1.98
N ALA A 28 13.14 4.09 -0.80
CA ALA A 28 13.90 3.02 -0.16
C ALA A 28 13.70 1.65 -0.82
N CYS A 29 12.48 1.37 -1.28
CA CYS A 29 12.09 0.09 -1.86
C CYS A 29 12.11 0.08 -3.39
N GLY A 30 12.61 1.12 -4.06
CA GLY A 30 12.51 1.25 -5.52
C GLY A 30 13.18 0.12 -6.29
N LEU A 31 14.36 -0.33 -5.83
CA LEU A 31 15.07 -1.48 -6.42
C LEU A 31 14.36 -2.79 -6.07
N ASP A 32 14.05 -3.00 -4.79
CA ASP A 32 13.33 -4.20 -4.33
C ASP A 32 11.97 -4.38 -5.03
N TYR A 33 11.28 -3.27 -5.31
CA TYR A 33 10.05 -3.27 -6.07
C TYR A 33 10.27 -3.76 -7.50
N GLN A 34 11.31 -3.27 -8.18
CA GLN A 34 11.62 -3.69 -9.54
C GLN A 34 12.05 -5.17 -9.60
N ASP A 35 12.81 -5.63 -8.61
CA ASP A 35 13.33 -6.99 -8.57
C ASP A 35 12.24 -8.04 -8.26
N PHE A 36 11.29 -7.71 -7.37
CA PHE A 36 10.33 -8.69 -6.86
C PHE A 36 8.86 -8.41 -7.22
N CYS A 37 8.49 -7.15 -7.46
CA CYS A 37 7.10 -6.69 -7.46
C CYS A 37 6.69 -5.89 -8.71
N ALA A 38 7.54 -5.81 -9.74
CA ALA A 38 7.32 -4.96 -10.92
C ALA A 38 6.05 -5.30 -11.72
N GLN A 39 5.52 -6.52 -11.56
CA GLN A 39 4.29 -6.99 -12.19
C GLN A 39 3.01 -6.33 -11.64
N TYR A 40 3.09 -5.62 -10.52
CA TYR A 40 1.94 -4.98 -9.90
C TYR A 40 1.94 -3.48 -10.17
N ASP A 41 0.78 -2.83 -10.12
CA ASP A 41 0.72 -1.37 -10.21
C ASP A 41 1.35 -0.69 -8.99
N PRO A 42 2.18 0.35 -9.18
CA PRO A 42 2.76 1.12 -8.08
C PRO A 42 1.67 1.71 -7.19
N GLY A 43 1.66 1.34 -5.91
CA GLY A 43 0.65 1.82 -4.94
C GLY A 43 -0.63 1.00 -4.89
N SER A 44 -0.71 -0.11 -5.64
CA SER A 44 -1.77 -1.10 -5.44
C SER A 44 -1.55 -1.88 -4.13
N SER A 45 -2.65 -2.40 -3.57
CA SER A 45 -2.59 -3.30 -2.41
C SER A 45 -1.86 -4.62 -2.71
N ALA A 46 -1.66 -4.95 -3.99
CA ALA A 46 -0.91 -6.13 -4.42
C ALA A 46 0.58 -5.97 -4.12
N VAL A 47 1.14 -4.76 -4.20
CA VAL A 47 2.54 -4.51 -3.88
C VAL A 47 2.83 -4.76 -2.39
N ARG A 48 1.92 -4.40 -1.49
CA ARG A 48 2.09 -4.69 -0.06
C ARG A 48 2.17 -6.19 0.20
N ARG A 49 1.27 -6.97 -0.41
CA ARG A 49 1.31 -8.44 -0.35
C ARG A 49 2.60 -9.01 -0.94
N CYS A 50 3.07 -8.45 -2.05
CA CYS A 50 4.34 -8.84 -2.65
C CYS A 50 5.53 -8.62 -1.70
N PHE A 51 5.61 -7.46 -1.04
CA PHE A 51 6.66 -7.19 -0.06
C PHE A 51 6.59 -8.13 1.15
N GLU A 52 5.40 -8.48 1.63
CA GLU A 52 5.24 -9.43 2.73
C GLU A 52 5.74 -10.84 2.36
N SER A 53 5.39 -11.32 1.17
CA SER A 53 5.85 -12.61 0.65
C SER A 53 7.36 -12.65 0.43
N ASN A 54 7.95 -11.54 -0.03
CA ASN A 54 9.38 -11.44 -0.34
C ASN A 54 10.22 -10.87 0.82
N ARG A 55 9.68 -10.76 2.04
CA ARG A 55 10.29 -10.02 3.16
C ARG A 55 11.76 -10.34 3.45
N ARG A 56 12.19 -11.58 3.20
CA ARG A 56 13.56 -12.05 3.45
C ARG A 56 14.52 -11.61 2.34
N SER A 57 14.00 -11.42 1.14
CA SER A 57 14.73 -11.00 -0.06
C SER A 57 14.85 -9.48 -0.19
N LEU A 58 13.88 -8.72 0.36
CA LEU A 58 13.94 -7.26 0.37
C LEU A 58 15.20 -6.74 1.06
N SER A 59 15.74 -5.60 0.65
CA SER A 59 16.85 -4.92 1.31
C SER A 59 16.50 -4.55 2.78
N LYS A 60 17.52 -4.41 3.64
CA LYS A 60 17.30 -3.95 5.03
C LYS A 60 16.70 -2.54 5.06
N GLY A 61 17.10 -1.69 4.11
CA GLY A 61 16.60 -0.32 3.97
C GLY A 61 15.11 -0.28 3.65
N CYS A 62 14.64 -1.10 2.70
CA CYS A 62 13.23 -1.17 2.36
C CYS A 62 12.38 -1.69 3.53
N VAL A 63 12.79 -2.79 4.18
CA VAL A 63 12.04 -3.32 5.35
C VAL A 63 11.95 -2.29 6.46
N ARG A 64 13.02 -1.53 6.72
CA ARG A 64 12.99 -0.46 7.71
C ARG A 64 12.03 0.66 7.32
N ALA A 65 12.04 1.10 6.07
CA ALA A 65 11.11 2.12 5.60
C ALA A 65 9.65 1.67 5.70
N LEU A 66 9.35 0.39 5.38
CA LEU A 66 8.02 -0.18 5.54
C LEU A 66 7.58 -0.20 7.01
N VAL A 67 8.47 -0.60 7.92
CA VAL A 67 8.19 -0.60 9.36
C VAL A 67 7.98 0.82 9.89
N ASP A 68 8.85 1.76 9.52
CA ASP A 68 8.76 3.15 9.96
C ASP A 68 7.50 3.86 9.42
N ALA A 69 7.01 3.44 8.25
CA ALA A 69 5.76 3.90 7.67
C ALA A 69 4.51 3.19 8.22
N GLY A 70 4.66 2.17 9.07
CA GLY A 70 3.54 1.39 9.61
C GLY A 70 2.92 0.41 8.62
N GLU A 71 3.59 0.11 7.52
CA GLU A 71 3.11 -0.78 6.44
C GLU A 71 3.26 -2.25 6.82
N VAL A 72 4.25 -2.59 7.66
CA VAL A 72 4.55 -3.95 8.14
C VAL A 72 4.98 -3.94 9.60
N PRO A 73 4.79 -5.04 10.36
CA PRO A 73 5.15 -5.08 11.77
C PRO A 73 6.67 -5.08 12.01
N ARG A 74 7.11 -4.47 13.13
CA ARG A 74 8.53 -4.36 13.54
C ARG A 74 9.29 -5.70 13.57
N LYS A 75 8.58 -6.81 13.76
CA LYS A 75 9.16 -8.16 13.72
C LYS A 75 9.90 -8.49 12.41
N TYR A 76 9.59 -7.80 11.31
CA TYR A 76 10.27 -8.00 10.01
C TYR A 76 11.74 -7.54 10.02
N LEU A 77 12.16 -6.71 10.98
CA LEU A 77 13.56 -6.32 11.14
C LEU A 77 14.44 -7.41 11.75
N ARG A 78 13.84 -8.46 12.33
CA ARG A 78 14.55 -9.59 12.96
C ARG A 78 14.82 -10.74 11.98
N ARG A 79 14.72 -10.48 10.68
CA ARG A 79 14.81 -11.46 9.61
C ARG A 79 16.19 -12.09 9.46
#